data_AF-A0A956NHC8-F1
#
_entry.id   AF-A0A956NHC8-F1
#
_cell.length_a   1.000
_cell.length_b   1.000
_cell.length_c   1.000
_cell.angle_alpha   90.00
_cell.angle_beta   90.00
_cell.angle_gamma   90.00
#
_symmetry.space_group_name_H-M   'P 1'
#
loop_
_entity.id
_entity.type
_entity.pdbx_description
1 polymer ?
#
loop_
_entity_poly.entity_id
_entity_poly.type
_entity_poly.pdbx_seq_one_letter_code
_entity_poly.pdbx_strand_id
1 'polypeptide(L)'
;MPARQHYIELPRSDRNLRPTYLFMMKCLLYSRMETGLVSNKDYYDEDVNVYIAHLLNSFIHPDFIEKARPYLSKYDTEVFHRLSDSKDARLKYMLYKTNADFLLVSLGIFDDPDLGLSDGVPNPHASSDRPHLRPSEEAHIGRGRTYYQFAYSYSQQIHGQNQAISEVLEKLSTGFDKYLRILAHMRGEYLDLLKRLSRGEVYHLERVVNESQRQEVIREKQDQILDLYLEWKQNRDDEVRRQMDTVLAEIRELDPEFKFEVPDL
;
A
#
# COMPACT_ATOMS: atom_id res chain seq x y z
N MET A 1 8.40 -4.48 -28.70
CA MET A 1 9.01 -3.75 -27.57
C MET A 1 7.93 -3.03 -26.76
N PRO A 2 7.37 -3.62 -25.68
CA PRO A 2 6.46 -2.90 -24.81
C PRO A 2 7.07 -2.77 -23.41
N ALA A 3 7.69 -1.63 -23.09
CA ALA A 3 8.10 -1.29 -21.73
C ALA A 3 7.52 0.09 -21.39
N ARG A 4 6.22 0.11 -21.07
CA ARG A 4 5.50 1.34 -20.72
C ARG A 4 4.72 1.29 -19.40
N GLN A 5 4.99 0.30 -18.54
CA GLN A 5 4.21 0.11 -17.30
C GLN A 5 5.08 -0.18 -16.06
N HIS A 6 6.16 0.57 -15.82
CA HIS A 6 6.92 0.48 -14.56
C HIS A 6 7.07 1.86 -13.94
N TYR A 7 5.94 2.44 -13.57
CA TYR A 7 5.91 3.46 -12.54
C TYR A 7 5.15 2.87 -11.36
N ILE A 8 5.70 3.00 -10.16
CA ILE A 8 4.85 3.15 -8.96
C ILE A 8 4.31 4.59 -9.03
N GLU A 9 3.57 4.88 -10.12
CA GLU A 9 2.78 6.09 -10.22
C GLU A 9 1.61 5.83 -9.27
N LEU A 10 1.41 6.76 -8.33
CA LEU A 10 0.15 6.81 -7.59
C LEU A 10 -0.99 6.69 -8.62
N PRO A 11 -2.00 5.85 -8.36
CA PRO A 11 -3.04 5.57 -9.34
C PRO A 11 -3.55 6.89 -9.91
N ARG A 12 -3.39 7.06 -11.23
CA ARG A 12 -3.89 8.24 -11.94
C ARG A 12 -5.36 8.38 -11.58
N SER A 13 -5.81 9.61 -11.36
CA SER A 13 -7.20 9.94 -11.07
C SER A 13 -8.12 9.30 -12.13
N ASP A 14 -8.58 8.08 -11.86
CA ASP A 14 -9.74 7.54 -12.53
C ASP A 14 -10.88 8.50 -12.21
N ARG A 15 -11.64 8.89 -13.23
CA ARG A 15 -12.76 9.84 -13.10
C ARG A 15 -13.79 9.41 -12.05
N ASN A 16 -13.77 8.15 -11.64
CA ASN A 16 -14.47 7.62 -10.48
C ASN A 16 -13.52 7.62 -9.27
N LEU A 17 -13.42 8.76 -8.58
CA LEU A 17 -12.67 8.84 -7.33
C LEU A 17 -13.21 7.78 -6.36
N ARG A 18 -12.35 6.83 -5.96
CA ARG A 18 -12.72 5.74 -5.06
C ARG A 18 -13.22 6.35 -3.73
N PRO A 19 -14.29 5.82 -3.11
CA PRO A 19 -14.81 6.33 -1.84
C PRO A 19 -13.72 6.46 -0.75
N THR A 20 -12.78 5.53 -0.76
CA THR A 20 -11.64 5.48 0.15
C THR A 20 -10.68 6.67 0.00
N TYR A 21 -10.41 7.11 -1.23
CA TYR A 21 -9.60 8.31 -1.47
C TYR A 21 -10.28 9.56 -0.89
N LEU A 22 -11.60 9.70 -1.14
CA LEU A 22 -12.37 10.84 -0.62
C LEU A 22 -12.41 10.83 0.92
N PHE A 23 -12.52 9.65 1.52
CA PHE A 23 -12.43 9.48 2.97
C PHE A 23 -11.07 9.92 3.49
N MET A 24 -9.97 9.39 2.94
CA MET A 24 -8.60 9.76 3.35
C MET A 24 -8.34 11.26 3.19
N MET A 25 -8.80 11.86 2.09
CA MET A 25 -8.71 13.30 1.87
C MET A 25 -9.45 14.10 2.94
N LYS A 26 -10.70 13.73 3.26
CA LYS A 26 -11.48 14.40 4.31
C LYS A 26 -10.79 14.32 5.66
N CYS A 27 -10.35 13.13 6.07
CA CYS A 27 -9.63 12.92 7.33
C CYS A 27 -8.36 13.76 7.39
N LEU A 28 -7.66 13.92 6.27
CA LEU A 28 -6.44 14.73 6.18
C LEU A 28 -6.76 16.20 6.40
N LEU A 29 -7.74 16.73 5.67
CA LEU A 29 -8.12 18.13 5.76
C LEU A 29 -8.66 18.50 7.15
N TYR A 30 -9.47 17.63 7.77
CA TYR A 30 -9.94 17.87 9.13
C TYR A 30 -8.79 17.87 10.14
N SER A 31 -7.88 16.88 10.05
CA SER A 31 -6.70 16.82 10.93
C SER A 31 -5.83 18.07 10.80
N ARG A 32 -5.72 18.64 9.59
CA ARG A 32 -5.02 19.92 9.36
C ARG A 32 -5.69 21.10 10.05
N MET A 33 -7.02 21.16 10.00
CA MET A 33 -7.78 22.22 10.68
C MET A 33 -7.62 22.13 12.20
N GLU A 34 -7.73 20.92 12.75
CA GLU A 34 -7.68 20.67 14.19
C GLU A 34 -6.28 20.86 14.79
N THR A 35 -5.23 20.54 14.03
CA THR A 35 -3.84 20.79 14.44
C THR A 35 -3.38 22.25 14.22
N GLY A 36 -4.23 23.10 13.63
CA GLY A 36 -3.88 24.49 13.28
C GLY A 36 -2.94 24.65 12.08
N LEU A 37 -2.67 23.53 11.38
CA LEU A 37 -1.81 23.43 10.19
C LEU A 37 -2.64 23.50 8.90
N VAL A 38 -3.49 24.53 8.80
CA VAL A 38 -4.39 24.73 7.65
C VAL A 38 -3.62 24.81 6.33
N SER A 39 -4.20 24.27 5.26
CA SER A 39 -3.62 24.33 3.91
C SER A 39 -3.36 25.76 3.46
N ASN A 40 -2.26 25.97 2.73
CA ASN A 40 -1.86 27.27 2.18
C ASN A 40 -1.63 28.41 3.19
N LYS A 41 -1.59 28.12 4.49
CA LYS A 41 -1.39 29.14 5.52
C LYS A 41 0.01 29.75 5.46
N ASP A 42 1.03 28.90 5.37
CA ASP A 42 2.44 29.32 5.35
C ASP A 42 3.04 29.27 3.93
N TYR A 43 2.60 28.31 3.11
CA TYR A 43 2.98 28.14 1.70
C TYR A 43 1.94 27.26 0.98
N TYR A 44 1.82 27.39 -0.35
CA TYR A 44 0.87 26.60 -1.15
C TYR A 44 1.21 25.09 -1.13
N ASP A 45 0.36 24.28 -0.49
CA ASP A 45 0.60 22.87 -0.21
C ASP A 45 -0.59 21.93 -0.45
N GLU A 46 -1.59 22.40 -1.20
CA GLU A 46 -2.74 21.58 -1.61
C GLU A 46 -2.35 20.33 -2.41
N ASP A 47 -1.34 20.46 -3.26
CA ASP A 47 -0.76 19.37 -4.03
C ASP A 47 -0.16 18.27 -3.15
N VAL A 48 0.41 18.65 -2.00
CA VAL A 48 0.90 17.70 -1.00
C VAL A 48 -0.27 16.95 -0.34
N ASN A 49 -1.40 17.61 -0.10
CA ASN A 49 -2.58 16.92 0.43
C ASN A 49 -3.10 15.87 -0.57
N VAL A 50 -3.18 16.23 -1.86
CA VAL A 50 -3.56 15.32 -2.94
C VAL A 50 -2.61 14.12 -3.00
N TYR A 51 -1.30 14.38 -2.93
CA TYR A 51 -0.29 13.34 -2.90
C TYR A 51 -0.43 12.39 -1.71
N ILE A 52 -0.55 12.93 -0.49
CA ILE A 52 -0.69 12.13 0.73
C ILE A 52 -1.99 11.31 0.71
N ALA A 53 -3.11 11.89 0.28
CA ALA A 53 -4.36 11.15 0.18
C ALA A 53 -4.28 10.00 -0.83
N HIS A 54 -3.63 10.22 -1.98
CA HIS A 54 -3.35 9.15 -2.93
C HIS A 54 -2.41 8.09 -2.36
N LEU A 55 -1.39 8.52 -1.59
CA LEU A 55 -0.46 7.62 -0.94
C LEU A 55 -1.18 6.72 0.05
N LEU A 56 -1.92 7.30 1.00
CA LEU A 56 -2.74 6.57 1.97
C LEU A 56 -3.72 5.61 1.29
N ASN A 57 -4.38 6.05 0.22
CA ASN A 57 -5.26 5.18 -0.55
C ASN A 57 -4.50 4.02 -1.24
N SER A 58 -3.25 4.24 -1.66
CA SER A 58 -2.43 3.21 -2.30
C SER A 58 -2.01 2.13 -1.30
N PHE A 59 -1.73 2.49 -0.05
CA PHE A 59 -1.39 1.55 1.03
C PHE A 59 -2.50 0.57 1.41
N ILE A 60 -3.74 0.84 1.00
CA ILE A 60 -4.88 -0.07 1.22
C ILE A 60 -4.86 -1.24 0.23
N HIS A 61 -4.13 -1.10 -0.89
CA HIS A 61 -4.07 -2.12 -1.93
C HIS A 61 -2.82 -2.98 -1.79
N PRO A 62 -2.95 -4.31 -1.61
CA PRO A 62 -1.80 -5.23 -1.49
C PRO A 62 -0.82 -5.12 -2.67
N ASP A 63 -1.33 -4.98 -3.90
CA ASP A 63 -0.54 -4.84 -5.13
C ASP A 63 0.50 -3.70 -5.06
N PHE A 64 0.17 -2.61 -4.35
CA PHE A 64 1.09 -1.49 -4.19
C PHE A 64 2.29 -1.89 -3.34
N ILE A 65 2.04 -2.61 -2.24
CA ILE A 65 3.09 -3.09 -1.32
C ILE A 65 3.99 -4.10 -2.04
N GLU A 66 3.40 -5.02 -2.81
CA GLU A 66 4.16 -6.00 -3.59
C GLU A 66 5.08 -5.33 -4.62
N LYS A 67 4.58 -4.32 -5.34
CA LYS A 67 5.38 -3.54 -6.30
C LYS A 67 6.46 -2.69 -5.64
N ALA A 68 6.22 -2.23 -4.41
CA ALA A 68 7.17 -1.43 -3.64
C ALA A 68 8.29 -2.27 -3.02
N ARG A 69 8.04 -3.53 -2.67
CA ARG A 69 8.96 -4.44 -1.96
C ARG A 69 10.40 -4.47 -2.51
N PRO A 70 10.65 -4.53 -3.83
CA PRO A 70 12.01 -4.55 -4.37
C PRO A 70 12.81 -3.28 -4.07
N TYR A 71 12.12 -2.16 -3.82
CA TYR A 71 12.72 -0.86 -3.56
C TYR A 71 12.89 -0.56 -2.07
N LEU A 72 12.28 -1.36 -1.19
CA LEU A 72 12.35 -1.15 0.25
C LEU A 72 13.66 -1.69 0.83
N SER A 73 14.18 -0.97 1.82
CA SER A 73 15.39 -1.33 2.55
C SER A 73 15.24 -0.99 4.02
N LYS A 74 15.64 -1.93 4.89
CA LYS A 74 15.59 -1.69 6.33
C LYS A 74 16.60 -0.65 6.77
N TYR A 75 17.82 -0.77 6.27
CA TYR A 75 18.93 0.11 6.65
C TYR A 75 19.35 1.04 5.50
N ASP A 76 19.78 2.25 5.87
CA ASP A 76 20.35 3.22 4.93
C ASP A 76 21.56 2.67 4.18
N THR A 77 22.37 1.85 4.85
CA THR A 77 23.54 1.21 4.26
C THR A 77 23.18 0.33 3.06
N GLU A 78 22.04 -0.37 3.12
CA GLU A 78 21.56 -1.18 1.99
C GLU A 78 21.09 -0.30 0.83
N VAL A 79 20.42 0.82 1.13
CA VAL A 79 20.02 1.81 0.11
C VAL A 79 21.27 2.36 -0.58
N PHE A 80 22.25 2.81 0.19
CA PHE A 80 23.49 3.37 -0.37
C PHE A 80 24.31 2.34 -1.14
N HIS A 81 24.41 1.10 -0.64
CA HIS A 81 25.12 0.03 -1.34
C HIS A 81 24.41 -0.37 -2.64
N ARG A 82 23.07 -0.44 -2.67
CA ARG A 82 22.33 -0.69 -3.93
C ARG A 82 22.52 0.43 -4.94
N LEU A 83 22.79 1.65 -4.48
CA LEU A 83 22.92 2.84 -5.33
C LEU A 83 24.34 3.25 -5.68
N SER A 84 25.37 2.73 -5.00
CA SER A 84 26.78 3.10 -5.22
C SER A 84 27.22 2.80 -6.64
N ASP A 85 26.74 1.68 -7.19
CA ASP A 85 27.17 1.18 -8.49
C ASP A 85 26.21 1.57 -9.63
N SER A 86 25.03 2.10 -9.27
CA SER A 86 24.01 2.47 -10.25
C SER A 86 24.18 3.90 -10.75
N LYS A 87 24.31 4.07 -12.07
CA LYS A 87 24.25 5.38 -12.74
C LYS A 87 22.83 5.79 -13.14
N ASP A 88 21.84 4.93 -12.91
CA ASP A 88 20.47 5.20 -13.31
C ASP A 88 19.78 6.16 -12.31
N ALA A 89 19.56 7.40 -12.75
CA ALA A 89 18.84 8.40 -11.97
C ALA A 89 17.41 7.92 -11.66
N ARG A 90 16.76 7.18 -12.57
CA ARG A 90 15.40 6.66 -12.39
C ARG A 90 15.33 5.66 -11.26
N LEU A 91 16.25 4.71 -11.21
CA LEU A 91 16.34 3.76 -10.11
C LEU A 91 16.56 4.49 -8.76
N LYS A 92 17.45 5.47 -8.74
CA LYS A 92 17.74 6.30 -7.55
C LYS A 92 16.50 7.02 -7.05
N TYR A 93 15.78 7.69 -7.96
CA TYR A 93 14.52 8.34 -7.65
C TYR A 93 13.49 7.36 -7.06
N MET A 94 13.27 6.23 -7.72
CA MET A 94 12.29 5.23 -7.28
C MET A 94 12.65 4.68 -5.90
N LEU A 95 13.92 4.38 -5.64
CA LEU A 95 14.38 3.86 -4.36
C LEU A 95 14.16 4.87 -3.24
N TYR A 96 14.64 6.11 -3.40
CA TYR A 96 14.49 7.12 -2.35
C TYR A 96 13.03 7.53 -2.12
N LYS A 97 12.25 7.73 -3.19
CA LYS A 97 10.83 8.07 -3.07
C LYS A 97 10.07 6.98 -2.35
N THR A 98 10.24 5.72 -2.75
CA THR A 98 9.49 4.59 -2.15
C THR A 98 9.83 4.43 -0.68
N ASN A 99 11.12 4.51 -0.30
CA ASN A 99 11.49 4.45 1.12
C ASN A 99 10.97 5.65 1.91
N ALA A 100 10.98 6.86 1.34
CA ALA A 100 10.44 8.06 2.00
C ALA A 100 8.92 7.96 2.23
N ASP A 101 8.18 7.52 1.20
CA ASP A 101 6.74 7.31 1.25
C ASP A 101 6.36 6.28 2.33
N PHE A 102 7.10 5.18 2.41
CA PHE A 102 6.90 4.18 3.45
C PHE A 102 7.23 4.73 4.84
N LEU A 103 8.34 5.47 5.01
CA LEU A 103 8.66 6.10 6.28
C LEU A 103 7.59 7.10 6.74
N LEU A 104 7.06 7.91 5.82
CA LEU A 104 6.04 8.91 6.14
C LEU A 104 4.77 8.24 6.68
N VAL A 105 4.32 7.18 6.02
CA VAL A 105 3.11 6.44 6.41
C VAL A 105 3.36 5.60 7.67
N SER A 106 4.50 4.93 7.77
CA SER A 106 4.84 4.06 8.89
C SER A 106 4.97 4.84 10.21
N LEU A 107 5.66 5.97 10.19
CA LEU A 107 5.74 6.88 11.33
C LEU A 107 4.42 7.60 11.59
N GLY A 108 3.81 8.18 10.55
CA GLY A 108 2.65 9.05 10.69
C GLY A 108 1.36 8.33 11.09
N ILE A 109 1.12 7.13 10.54
CA ILE A 109 -0.12 6.37 10.75
C ILE A 109 0.05 5.23 11.74
N PHE A 110 1.22 4.60 11.80
CA PHE A 110 1.38 3.36 12.55
C PHE A 110 2.26 3.48 13.81
N ASP A 111 2.96 4.61 14.00
CA ASP A 111 3.97 4.77 15.07
C ASP A 111 5.08 3.70 15.03
N ASP A 112 5.25 3.03 13.90
CA ASP A 112 6.18 1.92 13.77
C ASP A 112 7.01 2.13 12.50
N PRO A 113 8.28 2.54 12.62
CA PRO A 113 9.14 2.74 11.45
C PRO A 113 9.40 1.45 10.65
N ASP A 114 9.21 0.26 11.23
CA ASP A 114 9.55 -1.04 10.63
C ASP A 114 8.35 -1.77 9.99
N LEU A 115 7.13 -1.22 10.07
CA LEU A 115 5.87 -1.91 9.70
C LEU A 115 5.79 -2.42 8.23
N GLY A 116 6.62 -1.90 7.33
CA GLY A 116 6.69 -2.32 5.92
C GLY A 116 7.84 -3.27 5.58
N LEU A 117 8.65 -3.66 6.58
CA LEU A 117 9.93 -4.35 6.40
C LEU A 117 9.99 -5.70 7.11
N SER A 118 8.98 -6.03 7.92
CA SER A 118 8.85 -7.33 8.58
C SER A 118 8.11 -8.33 7.67
N ASP A 119 8.74 -9.45 7.37
CA ASP A 119 8.12 -10.59 6.68
C ASP A 119 6.96 -11.15 7.51
N GLY A 120 5.73 -10.66 7.28
CA GLY A 120 4.44 -11.33 7.49
C GLY A 120 4.08 -11.90 8.87
N VAL A 121 4.97 -11.85 9.86
CA VAL A 121 4.75 -12.40 11.19
C VAL A 121 4.68 -11.23 12.17
N PRO A 122 3.48 -10.85 12.64
CA PRO A 122 3.37 -9.98 13.79
C PRO A 122 3.92 -10.77 14.98
N ASN A 123 5.19 -10.57 15.30
CA ASN A 123 5.81 -11.22 16.44
C ASN A 123 5.34 -10.50 17.70
N PRO A 124 4.45 -11.09 18.52
CA PRO A 124 3.91 -10.42 19.72
C PRO A 124 4.98 -10.18 20.80
N HIS A 125 6.20 -10.67 20.55
CA HIS A 125 7.37 -10.58 21.42
C HIS A 125 8.51 -9.71 20.83
N ALA A 126 8.29 -8.98 19.73
CA ALA A 126 9.29 -8.02 19.20
C ALA A 126 9.48 -6.74 20.06
N SER A 127 8.92 -6.74 21.27
CA SER A 127 9.14 -5.73 22.31
C SER A 127 10.46 -5.91 23.08
N SER A 128 11.28 -6.94 22.78
CA SER A 128 12.53 -7.19 23.52
C SER A 128 13.81 -7.30 22.70
N ASP A 129 13.86 -6.84 21.45
CA ASP A 129 15.11 -6.80 20.69
C ASP A 129 15.78 -5.41 20.78
N ARG A 130 16.73 -5.32 21.72
CA ARG A 130 17.77 -4.30 21.94
C ARG A 130 17.35 -2.84 21.66
N PRO A 131 16.82 -2.12 22.67
CA PRO A 131 16.47 -0.69 22.54
C PRO A 131 17.66 0.22 22.17
N HIS A 132 18.90 -0.22 22.41
CA HIS A 132 20.12 0.58 22.14
C HIS A 132 20.58 0.60 20.67
N LEU A 133 19.93 -0.15 19.78
CA LEU A 133 20.28 -0.21 18.34
C LEU A 133 19.18 0.37 17.44
N ARG A 134 18.04 0.78 17.99
CA ARG A 134 16.99 1.44 17.21
C ARG A 134 17.36 2.91 17.02
N PRO A 135 17.37 3.43 15.78
CA PRO A 135 17.50 4.87 15.56
C PRO A 135 16.42 5.62 16.35
N SER A 136 16.75 6.81 16.87
CA SER A 136 15.76 7.65 17.54
C SER A 136 14.66 8.07 16.55
N GLU A 137 13.50 8.49 17.08
CA GLU A 137 12.44 9.10 16.27
C GLU A 137 12.98 10.25 15.41
N GLU A 138 13.83 11.11 15.99
CA GLU A 138 14.53 12.18 15.28
C GLU A 138 15.40 11.67 14.12
N ALA A 139 16.04 10.50 14.27
CA ALA A 139 16.84 9.90 13.21
C ALA A 139 15.95 9.40 12.06
N HIS A 140 14.78 8.83 12.36
CA HIS A 140 13.81 8.42 11.35
C HIS A 140 13.19 9.62 10.63
N ILE A 141 12.90 10.71 11.35
CA ILE A 141 12.47 12.00 10.78
C ILE A 141 13.55 12.54 9.83
N GLY A 142 14.80 12.60 10.29
CA GLY A 142 15.94 13.04 9.48
C GLY A 142 16.16 12.19 8.23
N ARG A 143 15.97 10.87 8.34
CA ARG A 143 16.01 9.91 7.22
C ARG A 143 14.90 10.20 6.20
N GLY A 144 13.66 10.38 6.65
CA GLY A 144 12.52 10.72 5.79
C GLY A 144 12.73 12.02 5.02
N ARG A 145 13.14 13.09 5.71
CA ARG A 145 13.51 14.37 5.08
C ARG A 145 14.58 14.20 4.00
N THR A 146 15.64 13.47 4.33
CA THR A 146 16.79 13.24 3.44
C THR A 146 16.41 12.43 2.21
N TYR A 147 15.60 11.38 2.37
CA TYR A 147 15.12 10.59 1.25
C TYR A 147 14.21 11.38 0.31
N TYR A 148 13.29 12.19 0.84
CA TYR A 148 12.51 13.09 -0.02
C TYR A 148 13.38 14.11 -0.74
N GLN A 149 14.42 14.63 -0.08
CA GLN A 149 15.37 15.55 -0.70
C GLN A 149 16.18 14.89 -1.84
N PHE A 150 16.61 13.65 -1.66
CA PHE A 150 17.27 12.89 -2.72
C PHE A 150 16.31 12.55 -3.85
N ALA A 151 15.09 12.12 -3.53
CA ALA A 151 14.05 11.86 -4.52
C ALA A 151 13.78 13.11 -5.37
N TYR A 152 13.64 14.29 -4.74
CA TYR A 152 13.54 15.57 -5.43
C TYR A 152 14.74 15.84 -6.35
N SER A 153 15.96 15.64 -5.85
CA SER A 153 17.17 15.92 -6.63
C SER A 153 17.27 15.04 -7.89
N TYR A 154 16.87 13.77 -7.79
CA TYR A 154 16.85 12.85 -8.94
C TYR A 154 15.61 13.05 -9.82
N SER A 155 14.47 13.48 -9.28
CA SER A 155 13.28 13.78 -10.09
C SER A 155 13.53 14.91 -11.07
N GLN A 156 14.33 15.93 -10.68
CA GLN A 156 14.78 17.00 -11.57
C GLN A 156 15.60 16.49 -12.76
N GLN A 157 16.34 15.38 -12.60
CA GLN A 157 17.17 14.80 -13.66
C GLN A 157 16.37 13.92 -14.63
N ILE A 158 15.27 13.32 -14.17
CA ILE A 158 14.45 12.37 -14.94
C ILE A 158 13.29 13.08 -15.64
N HIS A 159 12.66 14.02 -14.94
CA HIS A 159 11.39 14.61 -15.34
C HIS A 159 11.58 16.04 -15.84
N GLY A 160 12.10 16.18 -17.06
CA GLY A 160 12.19 17.49 -17.74
C GLY A 160 10.84 18.20 -17.98
N GLN A 161 9.70 17.59 -17.63
CA GLN A 161 8.35 18.16 -17.82
C GLN A 161 7.34 17.91 -16.68
N ASN A 162 7.66 17.11 -15.66
CA ASN A 162 6.70 16.77 -14.59
C ASN A 162 7.03 17.52 -13.28
N GLN A 163 7.05 18.86 -13.36
CA GLN A 163 7.42 19.76 -12.26
C GLN A 163 6.57 19.55 -11.00
N ALA A 164 5.29 19.20 -11.16
CA ALA A 164 4.34 19.07 -10.06
C ALA A 164 4.78 18.04 -8.99
N ILE A 165 5.28 16.86 -9.38
CA ILE A 165 5.70 15.86 -8.37
C ILE A 165 7.01 16.26 -7.70
N SER A 166 7.93 16.90 -8.43
CA SER A 166 9.17 17.40 -7.85
C SER A 166 8.89 18.44 -6.78
N GLU A 167 8.00 19.40 -7.04
CA GLU A 167 7.59 20.41 -6.05
C GLU A 167 6.97 19.78 -4.79
N VAL A 168 6.15 18.75 -4.95
CA VAL A 168 5.59 18.01 -3.80
C VAL A 168 6.68 17.34 -2.97
N LEU A 169 7.68 16.72 -3.60
CA LEU A 169 8.78 16.06 -2.89
C LEU A 169 9.65 17.07 -2.11
N GLU A 170 9.86 18.27 -2.66
CA GLU A 170 10.54 19.38 -1.98
C GLU A 170 9.73 19.90 -0.78
N LYS A 171 8.41 20.06 -0.95
CA LYS A 171 7.52 20.46 0.16
C LYS A 171 7.49 19.39 1.25
N LEU A 172 7.51 18.11 0.89
CA LEU A 172 7.57 17.00 1.84
C LEU A 172 8.93 16.91 2.55
N SER A 173 10.05 17.19 1.87
CA SER A 173 11.38 17.18 2.50
C SER A 173 11.52 18.30 3.54
N THR A 174 11.06 19.51 3.21
CA THR A 174 11.12 20.69 4.08
C THR A 174 10.07 20.65 5.19
N GLY A 175 8.88 20.13 4.90
CA GLY A 175 7.73 20.09 5.80
C GLY A 175 7.48 18.74 6.47
N PHE A 176 8.43 17.79 6.45
CA PHE A 176 8.18 16.40 6.86
C PHE A 176 7.47 16.27 8.22
N ASP A 177 7.95 16.98 9.24
CA ASP A 177 7.43 16.96 10.61
C ASP A 177 6.01 17.54 10.70
N LYS A 178 5.73 18.56 9.89
CA LYS A 178 4.39 19.14 9.77
C LYS A 178 3.43 18.06 9.30
N TYR A 179 3.79 17.33 8.25
CA TYR A 179 2.95 16.26 7.70
C TYR A 179 2.85 15.06 8.64
N LEU A 180 3.93 14.68 9.32
CA LEU A 180 3.87 13.66 10.37
C LEU A 180 2.91 14.04 11.49
N ARG A 181 2.93 15.29 11.97
CA ARG A 181 2.01 15.75 13.02
C ARG A 181 0.55 15.68 12.57
N ILE A 182 0.27 16.03 11.31
CA ILE A 182 -1.06 15.92 10.72
C ILE A 182 -1.50 14.44 10.66
N LEU A 183 -0.62 13.54 10.20
CA LEU A 183 -0.90 12.11 10.10
C LEU A 183 -1.07 11.45 11.48
N ALA A 184 -0.25 11.83 12.47
CA ALA A 184 -0.35 11.33 13.84
C ALA A 184 -1.68 11.73 14.51
N HIS A 185 -2.18 12.94 14.20
CA HIS A 185 -3.52 13.36 14.60
C HIS A 185 -4.61 12.56 13.87
N MET A 186 -4.47 12.42 12.55
CA MET A 186 -5.39 11.63 11.73
C MET A 186 -5.54 10.20 12.26
N ARG A 187 -4.41 9.57 12.61
CA ARG A 187 -4.34 8.26 13.23
C ARG A 187 -5.21 8.18 14.48
N GLY A 188 -5.05 9.12 15.42
CA GLY A 188 -5.75 9.07 16.72
C GLY A 188 -7.25 9.35 16.64
N GLU A 189 -7.69 10.26 15.78
CA GLU A 189 -9.09 10.71 15.77
C GLU A 189 -9.96 9.97 14.75
N TYR A 190 -9.41 9.73 13.56
CA TYR A 190 -10.18 9.24 12.40
C TYR A 190 -9.90 7.78 12.05
N LEU A 191 -8.67 7.31 12.28
CA LEU A 191 -8.26 5.95 11.94
C LEU A 191 -8.13 5.01 13.15
N ASP A 192 -8.36 5.52 14.38
CA ASP A 192 -8.32 4.74 15.62
C ASP A 192 -9.58 3.86 15.80
N LEU A 193 -9.96 3.17 14.71
CA LEU A 193 -11.11 2.27 14.66
C LEU A 193 -10.94 1.13 15.68
N LEU A 194 -9.72 0.73 16.04
CA LEU A 194 -9.48 -0.34 17.02
C LEU A 194 -9.69 0.09 18.48
N LYS A 195 -9.50 1.37 18.83
CA LYS A 195 -9.95 1.85 20.16
C LYS A 195 -11.45 2.16 20.19
N ARG A 196 -12.05 2.43 19.03
CA ARG A 196 -13.47 2.79 18.90
C ARG A 196 -14.40 1.58 18.72
N LEU A 197 -13.89 0.48 18.17
CA LEU A 197 -14.59 -0.79 18.03
C LEU A 197 -14.20 -1.71 19.20
N SER A 198 -15.19 -2.20 19.94
CA SER A 198 -14.94 -3.22 20.96
C SER A 198 -14.40 -4.50 20.30
N ARG A 199 -13.67 -5.33 21.06
CA ARG A 199 -13.16 -6.63 20.58
C ARG A 199 -14.24 -7.52 19.94
N GLY A 200 -15.49 -7.39 20.38
CA GLY A 200 -16.63 -8.13 19.80
C GLY A 200 -17.02 -7.62 18.41
N GLU A 201 -17.00 -6.32 18.19
CA GLU A 201 -17.32 -5.71 16.88
C GLU A 201 -16.23 -6.01 15.86
N VAL A 202 -14.96 -6.02 16.27
CA VAL A 202 -13.83 -6.46 15.43
C VAL A 202 -13.99 -7.94 15.03
N TYR A 203 -14.34 -8.81 15.97
CA TYR A 203 -14.59 -10.24 15.68
C TYR A 203 -15.72 -10.45 14.66
N HIS A 204 -16.80 -9.68 14.76
CA HIS A 204 -17.88 -9.74 13.78
C HIS A 204 -17.46 -9.20 12.41
N LEU A 205 -16.68 -8.13 12.38
CA LEU A 205 -16.17 -7.55 11.14
C LEU A 205 -15.22 -8.51 10.42
N GLU A 206 -14.27 -9.12 11.15
CA GLU A 206 -13.36 -10.15 10.63
C GLU A 206 -14.14 -11.33 10.05
N ARG A 207 -15.20 -11.78 10.73
CA ARG A 207 -16.05 -12.86 10.24
C ARG A 207 -16.78 -12.49 8.95
N VAL A 208 -17.34 -11.28 8.87
CA VAL A 208 -18.06 -10.80 7.67
C VAL A 208 -17.12 -10.59 6.48
N VAL A 209 -15.91 -10.06 6.73
CA VAL A 209 -14.88 -9.90 5.68
C VAL A 209 -14.40 -11.26 5.19
N ASN A 210 -14.10 -12.20 6.10
CA ASN A 210 -13.72 -13.56 5.74
C ASN A 210 -14.84 -14.28 4.98
N GLU A 211 -16.10 -14.06 5.34
CA GLU A 211 -17.25 -14.62 4.63
C GLU A 211 -17.43 -14.02 3.23
N SER A 212 -17.22 -12.70 3.08
CA SER A 212 -17.26 -12.02 1.79
C SER A 212 -16.12 -12.47 0.87
N GLN A 213 -14.90 -12.57 1.41
CA GLN A 213 -13.73 -13.07 0.68
C GLN A 213 -13.92 -14.54 0.28
N ARG A 214 -14.47 -15.36 1.18
CA ARG A 214 -14.86 -16.75 0.87
C ARG A 214 -15.87 -16.80 -0.27
N GLN A 215 -16.86 -15.91 -0.31
CA GLN A 215 -17.83 -15.83 -1.40
C GLN A 215 -17.21 -15.39 -2.73
N GLU A 216 -16.27 -14.45 -2.72
CA GLU A 216 -15.53 -14.05 -3.93
C GLU A 216 -14.70 -15.20 -4.50
N VAL A 217 -13.95 -15.90 -3.66
CA VAL A 217 -13.16 -17.09 -4.08
C VAL A 217 -14.07 -18.18 -4.64
N ILE A 218 -15.24 -18.41 -4.05
CA ILE A 218 -16.22 -19.37 -4.58
C ILE A 218 -16.71 -18.94 -5.97
N ARG A 219 -17.02 -17.65 -6.17
CA ARG A 219 -17.43 -17.12 -7.48
C ARG A 219 -16.37 -17.30 -8.55
N GLU A 220 -15.12 -16.95 -8.25
CA GLU A 220 -14.00 -17.11 -9.20
C GLU A 220 -13.83 -18.57 -9.60
N LYS A 221 -13.92 -19.50 -8.65
CA LYS A 221 -13.85 -20.94 -8.94
C LYS A 221 -15.07 -21.44 -9.72
N GLN A 222 -16.26 -20.89 -9.47
CA GLN A 222 -17.46 -21.20 -10.27
C GLN A 222 -17.30 -20.75 -11.72
N ASP A 223 -16.79 -19.53 -11.95
CA ASP A 223 -16.50 -19.02 -13.30
C ASP A 223 -15.42 -19.89 -13.98
N GLN A 224 -14.37 -20.27 -13.25
CA GLN A 224 -13.33 -21.18 -13.74
C GLN A 224 -13.89 -22.55 -14.15
N ILE A 225 -14.84 -23.12 -13.41
CA ILE A 225 -15.53 -24.36 -13.79
C ILE A 225 -16.34 -24.18 -15.07
N LEU A 226 -17.03 -23.04 -15.23
CA LEU A 226 -17.82 -22.77 -16.43
C LEU A 226 -16.92 -22.67 -17.66
N ASP A 227 -15.76 -22.03 -17.54
CA ASP A 227 -14.76 -21.93 -18.61
C ASP A 227 -14.20 -23.32 -18.96
N LEU A 228 -13.77 -24.10 -17.96
CA LEU A 228 -13.28 -25.47 -18.15
C LEU A 228 -14.35 -26.41 -18.73
N TYR A 229 -15.62 -26.24 -18.34
CA TYR A 229 -16.73 -27.01 -18.90
C TYR A 229 -16.99 -26.66 -20.37
N LEU A 230 -16.89 -25.38 -20.74
CA LEU A 230 -16.99 -24.94 -22.13
C LEU A 230 -15.84 -25.51 -22.97
N GLU A 231 -14.62 -25.51 -22.44
CA GLU A 231 -13.43 -26.08 -23.08
C GLU A 231 -13.54 -27.60 -23.24
N TRP A 232 -13.97 -28.31 -22.20
CA TRP A 232 -14.24 -29.75 -22.24
C TRP A 232 -15.33 -30.09 -23.25
N LYS A 233 -16.39 -29.30 -23.34
CA LYS A 233 -17.48 -29.52 -24.30
C LYS A 233 -17.00 -29.39 -25.75
N GLN A 234 -15.99 -28.56 -26.02
CA GLN A 234 -15.42 -28.37 -27.35
C GLN A 234 -14.39 -29.44 -27.71
N ASN A 235 -13.47 -29.76 -26.80
CA ASN A 235 -12.30 -30.59 -27.11
C ASN A 235 -12.41 -32.04 -26.58
N ARG A 236 -13.33 -32.30 -25.64
CA ARG A 236 -13.51 -33.59 -24.93
C ARG A 236 -12.20 -34.18 -24.39
N ASP A 237 -11.34 -33.32 -23.85
CA ASP A 237 -10.06 -33.71 -23.28
C ASP A 237 -10.22 -34.21 -21.83
N ASP A 238 -9.60 -35.35 -21.53
CA ASP A 238 -9.58 -35.95 -20.19
C ASP A 238 -8.72 -35.15 -19.21
N GLU A 239 -7.76 -34.34 -19.69
CA GLU A 239 -6.95 -33.47 -18.84
C GLU A 239 -7.78 -32.32 -18.25
N VAL A 240 -8.65 -31.70 -19.07
CA VAL A 240 -9.59 -30.65 -18.66
C VAL A 240 -10.61 -31.21 -17.65
N ARG A 241 -11.04 -32.47 -17.82
CA ARG A 241 -11.92 -33.15 -16.85
C ARG A 241 -11.28 -33.30 -15.47
N ARG A 242 -9.99 -33.68 -15.40
CA ARG A 242 -9.26 -33.77 -14.11
C ARG A 242 -9.09 -32.42 -13.43
N GLN A 243 -8.87 -31.36 -14.22
CA GLN A 243 -8.78 -29.99 -13.70
C GLN A 243 -10.13 -29.54 -13.13
N MET A 244 -11.24 -29.84 -13.80
CA MET A 244 -12.59 -29.59 -13.26
C MET A 244 -12.83 -30.33 -11.93
N ASP A 245 -12.47 -31.61 -11.83
CA ASP A 245 -12.63 -32.39 -10.59
C ASP A 245 -11.81 -31.81 -9.43
N THR A 246 -10.63 -31.28 -9.72
CA THR A 246 -9.76 -30.61 -8.73
C THR A 246 -10.41 -29.32 -8.23
N VAL A 247 -10.88 -28.47 -9.13
CA VAL A 247 -11.56 -27.21 -8.76
C VAL A 247 -12.87 -27.49 -8.02
N LEU A 248 -13.61 -28.55 -8.39
CA LEU A 248 -14.81 -28.99 -7.68
C LEU A 248 -14.52 -29.47 -6.25
N ALA A 249 -13.41 -30.17 -6.03
CA ALA A 249 -12.99 -30.58 -4.69
C ALA A 249 -12.65 -29.35 -3.83
N GLU A 250 -11.96 -28.36 -4.40
CA GLU A 250 -11.63 -27.10 -3.71
C GLU A 250 -12.88 -26.27 -3.38
N ILE A 251 -13.88 -26.22 -4.26
CA ILE A 251 -15.16 -25.56 -3.95
C ILE A 251 -15.90 -26.31 -2.85
N ARG A 252 -15.93 -27.65 -2.85
CA ARG A 252 -16.62 -28.44 -1.83
C ARG A 252 -15.96 -28.36 -0.45
N GLU A 253 -14.65 -28.13 -0.40
CA GLU A 253 -13.94 -27.83 0.84
C GLU A 253 -14.35 -26.45 1.38
N LEU A 254 -14.53 -25.47 0.49
CA LEU A 254 -14.95 -24.12 0.83
C LEU A 254 -16.46 -24.00 1.09
N ASP A 255 -17.31 -24.77 0.42
CA ASP A 255 -18.77 -24.78 0.54
C ASP A 255 -19.32 -26.23 0.46
N PRO A 256 -19.55 -26.87 1.62
CA PRO A 256 -20.06 -28.24 1.68
C PRO A 256 -21.46 -28.41 1.08
N GLU A 257 -22.23 -27.33 0.91
CA GLU A 257 -23.58 -27.39 0.31
C GLU A 257 -23.57 -27.25 -1.21
N PHE A 258 -22.41 -27.03 -1.83
CA PHE A 258 -22.28 -26.86 -3.27
C PHE A 258 -22.60 -28.16 -4.04
N LYS A 259 -23.73 -28.17 -4.74
CA LYS A 259 -24.23 -29.31 -5.52
C LYS A 259 -24.03 -29.06 -7.01
N PHE A 260 -22.83 -29.37 -7.50
CA PHE A 260 -22.57 -29.50 -8.93
C PHE A 260 -22.01 -30.90 -9.21
N GLU A 261 -22.64 -31.59 -10.14
CA GLU A 261 -22.21 -32.87 -10.68
C GLU A 261 -21.92 -32.65 -12.16
N VAL A 262 -20.71 -33.03 -12.59
CA VAL A 262 -20.34 -32.99 -14.01
C VAL A 262 -21.27 -33.97 -14.73
N PRO A 263 -22.03 -33.56 -15.76
CA PRO A 263 -22.92 -34.46 -16.47
C PRO A 263 -22.10 -35.61 -17.09
N ASP A 264 -22.42 -36.84 -16.71
CA ASP A 264 -21.87 -38.01 -17.37
C ASP A 264 -22.45 -38.11 -18.79
N LEU A 265 -21.56 -38.34 -19.76
CA LEU A 265 -21.91 -38.81 -21.10
C LEU A 265 -22.09 -40.33 -21.07
#